data_AF-A0A9W4S984-F1
#
_entry.id   AF-A0A9W4S984-F1
#
_cell.length_a   1.000
_cell.length_b   1.000
_cell.length_c   1.000
_cell.angle_alpha   90.00
_cell.angle_beta   90.00
_cell.angle_gamma   90.00
#
_symmetry.space_group_name_H-M   'P 1'
#
loop_
_entity.id
_entity.type
_entity.pdbx_description
1 polymer ?
#
loop_
_entity_poly.entity_id
_entity_poly.type
_entity_poly.pdbx_seq_one_letter_code
_entity_poly.pdbx_strand_id
1 'polypeptide(L)'
;QSLLFAAMEPGLARGKGGRLIKECREVDFARKDVHEEEVAKKLWEESDKLIEKTEKEQALVRARQKAAEEAKAKEAKEAEKVQEVEDLVNAIKKGKEAQKSKGKKKTKKDT
;
A
#
# COMPACT_ATOMS: atom_id res chain seq x y z
N GLN A 1 -15.06 34.93 -15.05
CA GLN A 1 -14.44 33.67 -14.57
C GLN A 1 -15.53 32.59 -14.66
N SER A 2 -15.44 31.68 -15.64
CA SER A 2 -16.57 30.83 -16.06
C SER A 2 -17.00 29.79 -15.02
N LEU A 3 -16.06 29.33 -14.19
CA LEU A 3 -16.34 28.33 -13.15
C LEU A 3 -17.26 28.89 -12.06
N LEU A 4 -16.96 30.09 -11.54
CA LEU A 4 -17.81 30.76 -10.54
C LEU A 4 -19.16 31.12 -11.14
N PHE A 5 -19.20 31.57 -12.40
CA PHE A 5 -20.48 31.80 -13.08
C PHE A 5 -21.30 30.51 -13.17
N ALA A 6 -20.71 29.39 -13.61
CA ALA A 6 -21.39 28.10 -13.67
C ALA A 6 -21.88 27.59 -12.31
N ALA A 7 -21.12 27.83 -11.24
CA ALA A 7 -21.43 27.33 -9.90
C ALA A 7 -22.43 28.23 -9.12
N MET A 8 -22.39 29.54 -9.34
CA MET A 8 -23.09 30.52 -8.48
C MET A 8 -24.31 31.16 -9.15
N GLU A 9 -24.42 31.10 -10.49
CA GLU A 9 -25.57 31.65 -11.20
C GLU A 9 -26.83 30.83 -10.86
N PRO A 10 -27.88 31.42 -10.24
CA PRO A 10 -29.04 30.67 -9.75
C PRO A 10 -29.77 29.88 -10.86
N GLY A 11 -29.79 30.41 -12.09
CA GLY A 11 -30.38 29.74 -13.25
C GLY A 11 -29.54 28.56 -13.77
N LEU A 12 -28.24 28.52 -13.44
CA LEU A 12 -27.37 27.39 -13.71
C LEU A 12 -27.50 26.30 -12.64
N ALA A 13 -27.64 26.71 -11.37
CA ALA A 13 -27.73 25.81 -10.23
C ALA A 13 -29.05 25.01 -10.13
N ARG A 14 -30.20 25.59 -10.52
CA ARG A 14 -31.53 24.96 -10.36
C ARG A 14 -32.16 24.44 -11.66
N GLY A 15 -31.37 24.26 -12.71
CA GLY A 15 -31.83 23.84 -14.04
C GLY A 15 -31.45 22.41 -14.41
N LYS A 16 -31.86 21.98 -15.61
CA LYS A 16 -31.28 20.79 -16.25
C LYS A 16 -29.78 21.01 -16.47
N GLY A 17 -28.99 19.96 -16.27
CA GLY A 17 -27.55 19.94 -16.54
C GLY A 17 -27.23 19.88 -18.03
N GLY A 18 -25.97 19.59 -18.36
CA GLY A 18 -25.55 19.35 -19.75
C GLY A 18 -25.29 20.61 -20.59
N ARG A 19 -25.05 21.76 -19.94
CA ARG A 19 -24.70 23.02 -20.60
C ARG A 19 -23.20 23.23 -20.63
N LEU A 20 -22.69 23.81 -21.71
CA LEU A 20 -21.29 24.21 -21.82
C LEU A 20 -21.15 25.71 -21.60
N ILE A 21 -20.40 26.09 -20.57
CA ILE A 21 -20.13 27.50 -20.25
C ILE A 21 -18.71 27.86 -20.68
N LYS A 22 -18.57 28.86 -21.55
CA LYS A 22 -17.30 29.49 -21.89
C LYS A 22 -17.44 31.00 -21.79
N GLU A 23 -16.41 31.69 -21.31
CA GLU A 23 -16.44 33.17 -21.18
C GLU A 23 -17.69 33.71 -20.48
N CYS A 24 -18.16 33.02 -19.43
CA CYS A 24 -19.40 33.34 -18.70
C CYS A 24 -20.68 33.37 -19.55
N ARG A 25 -20.75 32.60 -20.64
CA ARG A 25 -21.95 32.42 -21.48
C ARG A 25 -22.14 30.95 -21.84
N GLU A 26 -23.39 30.58 -22.09
CA GLU A 26 -23.72 29.27 -22.66
C GLU A 26 -23.31 29.24 -24.14
N VAL A 27 -22.66 28.16 -24.55
CA VAL A 27 -22.20 27.93 -25.91
C VAL A 27 -22.48 26.50 -26.32
N ASP A 28 -22.57 26.25 -27.63
CA ASP A 28 -22.78 24.91 -28.16
C ASP A 28 -21.54 24.02 -28.04
N PHE A 29 -21.77 22.71 -28.02
CA PHE A 29 -20.70 21.72 -28.11
C PHE A 29 -20.19 21.63 -29.55
N ALA A 30 -18.87 21.73 -29.72
CA ALA A 30 -18.24 21.51 -31.03
C ALA A 30 -18.35 20.05 -31.51
N ARG A 31 -18.48 19.12 -30.57
CA ARG A 31 -18.59 17.68 -30.79
C ARG A 31 -20.05 17.25 -30.75
N LYS A 32 -20.49 16.54 -31.79
CA LYS A 32 -21.88 16.09 -31.93
C LYS A 32 -22.21 14.88 -31.06
N ASP A 33 -21.22 14.03 -30.82
CA ASP A 33 -21.34 12.80 -30.03
C ASP A 33 -21.57 13.06 -28.54
N VAL A 34 -21.41 14.31 -28.08
CA VAL A 34 -21.75 14.73 -26.71
C VAL A 34 -23.26 14.58 -26.43
N HIS A 35 -24.09 14.62 -27.47
CA HIS A 35 -25.54 14.43 -27.34
C HIS A 35 -25.98 12.98 -27.55
N GLU A 36 -25.06 12.06 -27.84
CA GLU A 36 -25.38 10.65 -28.09
C GLU A 36 -25.43 9.87 -26.76
N GLU A 37 -26.64 9.75 -26.20
CA GLU A 37 -26.88 9.11 -24.91
C GLU A 37 -26.38 7.66 -24.86
N GLU A 38 -26.52 6.90 -25.96
CA GLU A 38 -26.02 5.52 -26.04
C GLU A 38 -24.49 5.43 -25.92
N VAL A 39 -23.77 6.39 -26.52
CA VAL A 39 -22.31 6.48 -26.42
C VAL A 39 -21.90 6.90 -25.02
N ALA A 40 -22.59 7.88 -24.43
CA ALA A 40 -22.34 8.32 -23.05
C ALA A 40 -22.56 7.18 -22.05
N LYS A 41 -23.64 6.42 -22.20
CA LYS A 41 -23.97 5.26 -21.36
C LYS A 41 -22.93 4.15 -21.50
N LYS A 42 -22.55 3.81 -22.73
CA LYS A 42 -21.51 2.80 -22.98
C LYS A 42 -20.17 3.20 -22.36
N LEU A 43 -19.77 4.46 -22.53
CA LEU A 43 -18.55 4.99 -21.94
C LEU A 43 -18.58 4.93 -20.41
N TRP A 44 -19.72 5.26 -19.81
CA TRP A 44 -19.92 5.18 -18.36
C TRP A 44 -19.74 3.74 -17.86
N GLU A 45 -20.46 2.78 -18.45
CA GLU A 45 -20.41 1.37 -18.04
C GLU A 45 -19.02 0.74 -18.25
N GLU A 46 -18.32 1.10 -19.33
CA GLU A 46 -16.95 0.64 -19.58
C GLU A 46 -15.95 1.24 -18.59
N SER A 47 -16.12 2.53 -18.23
CA SER A 47 -15.30 3.19 -17.21
C SER A 47 -15.49 2.54 -15.84
N ASP A 48 -16.74 2.22 -15.47
CA ASP A 48 -17.05 1.56 -14.20
C ASP A 48 -16.42 0.16 -14.12
N LYS A 49 -16.53 -0.64 -15.19
CA LYS A 49 -15.85 -1.94 -15.31
C LYS A 49 -14.34 -1.82 -15.20
N LEU A 50 -13.75 -0.78 -15.81
CA LEU A 50 -12.32 -0.52 -15.74
C LEU A 50 -11.89 -0.17 -14.31
N ILE A 51 -12.66 0.65 -13.61
CA ILE A 51 -12.40 0.99 -12.20
C ILE A 51 -12.41 -0.28 -11.36
N GLU A 52 -13.47 -1.09 -11.43
CA GLU A 52 -13.56 -2.34 -10.65
C GLU A 52 -12.38 -3.27 -10.91
N LYS A 53 -12.00 -3.45 -12.19
CA LYS A 53 -10.87 -4.31 -12.56
C LYS A 53 -9.57 -3.77 -11.97
N THR A 54 -9.34 -2.48 -12.11
CA THR A 54 -8.12 -1.83 -11.61
C THR A 54 -8.03 -1.90 -10.10
N GLU A 55 -9.15 -1.69 -9.39
CA GLU A 55 -9.20 -1.81 -7.93
C GLU A 55 -8.91 -3.22 -7.44
N LYS A 56 -9.49 -4.24 -8.10
CA LYS A 56 -9.22 -5.66 -7.81
C LYS A 56 -7.76 -6.01 -8.05
N GLU A 57 -7.19 -5.59 -9.18
CA GLU A 57 -5.78 -5.82 -9.50
C GLU A 57 -4.84 -5.15 -8.48
N GLN A 58 -5.10 -3.90 -8.12
CA GLN A 58 -4.32 -3.19 -7.11
C GLN A 58 -4.47 -3.81 -5.72
N ALA A 59 -5.65 -4.31 -5.36
CA ALA A 59 -5.84 -5.04 -4.11
C ALA A 59 -4.98 -6.32 -4.06
N LEU A 60 -4.90 -7.07 -5.17
CA LEU A 60 -4.04 -8.25 -5.27
C LEU A 60 -2.55 -7.90 -5.17
N VAL A 61 -2.11 -6.82 -5.81
CA VAL A 61 -0.72 -6.33 -5.70
C VAL A 61 -0.39 -6.00 -4.25
N ARG A 62 -1.25 -5.25 -3.57
CA ARG A 62 -1.07 -4.91 -2.14
C ARG A 62 -1.04 -6.16 -1.26
N ALA A 63 -1.90 -7.15 -1.52
CA ALA A 63 -1.92 -8.40 -0.76
C ALA A 63 -0.62 -9.19 -0.94
N ARG A 64 -0.10 -9.29 -2.18
CA ARG A 64 1.18 -9.95 -2.47
C ARG A 64 2.36 -9.23 -1.81
N GLN A 65 2.38 -7.90 -1.85
CA GLN A 65 3.40 -7.10 -1.19
C GLN A 65 3.40 -7.34 0.32
N LYS A 66 2.23 -7.28 0.97
CA LYS A 66 2.10 -7.57 2.41
C LYS A 66 2.56 -8.99 2.76
N ALA A 67 2.17 -9.99 1.98
CA ALA A 67 2.60 -11.36 2.21
C ALA A 67 4.13 -11.52 2.09
N ALA A 68 4.75 -10.85 1.11
CA ALA A 68 6.20 -10.87 0.94
C ALA A 68 6.94 -10.13 2.08
N GLU A 69 6.40 -9.00 2.55
CA GLU A 69 6.95 -8.28 3.70
C GLU A 69 6.82 -9.08 5.00
N GLU A 70 5.68 -9.72 5.22
CA GLU A 70 5.47 -10.60 6.38
C GLU A 70 6.40 -11.82 6.36
N ALA A 71 6.63 -12.43 5.19
CA ALA A 71 7.58 -13.53 5.05
C ALA A 71 9.00 -13.09 5.41
N LYS A 72 9.47 -11.96 4.86
CA LYS A 72 10.78 -11.39 5.20
C LYS A 72 10.91 -11.03 6.67
N ALA A 73 9.86 -10.48 7.28
CA ALA A 73 9.84 -10.16 8.70
C ALA A 73 9.89 -11.41 9.59
N LYS A 74 9.25 -12.51 9.18
CA LYS A 74 9.33 -13.80 9.88
C LYS A 74 10.74 -14.40 9.76
N GLU A 75 11.31 -14.42 8.55
CA GLU A 75 12.68 -14.89 8.32
C GLU A 75 13.71 -14.09 9.13
N ALA A 76 13.57 -12.76 9.18
CA ALA A 76 14.43 -11.90 9.98
C ALA A 76 14.33 -12.22 11.49
N LYS A 77 13.11 -12.41 12.00
CA LYS A 77 12.88 -12.79 13.41
C LYS A 77 13.40 -14.19 13.73
N GLU A 78 13.31 -15.13 12.80
CA GLU A 78 13.87 -16.47 12.99
C GLU A 78 15.41 -16.44 12.97
N ALA A 79 16.00 -15.66 12.06
CA ALA A 79 17.45 -15.45 12.02
C ALA A 79 17.97 -14.80 13.31
N GLU A 80 17.28 -13.79 13.84
CA GLU A 80 17.60 -13.15 15.13
C GLU A 80 17.55 -14.16 16.29
N LYS A 81 16.50 -14.99 16.35
CA LYS A 81 16.39 -16.04 17.38
C LYS A 81 17.50 -17.08 17.28
N VAL A 82 17.90 -17.48 16.06
CA VAL A 82 19.01 -18.43 15.87
C VAL A 82 20.33 -17.80 16.34
N GLN A 83 20.56 -16.52 16.03
CA GLN A 83 21.74 -15.79 16.52
C GLN A 83 21.77 -15.69 18.04
N GLU A 84 20.65 -15.36 18.69
CA GLU A 84 20.55 -15.33 20.16
C GLU A 84 20.84 -16.70 20.80
N VAL A 85 20.34 -17.79 20.22
CA VAL A 85 20.60 -19.15 20.70
C VAL A 85 22.06 -19.54 20.52
N GLU A 86 22.68 -19.20 19.39
CA GLU A 86 24.10 -19.44 19.15
C GLU A 86 24.99 -18.67 20.14
N ASP A 87 24.66 -17.41 20.41
CA ASP A 87 25.37 -16.58 21.39
C ASP A 87 25.26 -17.14 22.82
N LEU A 88 24.08 -17.62 23.22
CA LEU A 88 23.87 -18.30 24.50
C LEU A 88 24.69 -19.60 24.60
N VAL A 89 24.72 -20.42 23.55
CA VAL A 89 25.50 -21.67 23.52
C VAL A 89 27.00 -21.37 23.61
N ASN A 90 27.47 -20.34 22.92
CA ASN A 90 28.87 -19.91 22.97
C ASN A 90 29.25 -19.36 24.35
N ALA A 91 28.36 -18.61 25.00
CA ALA A 91 28.55 -18.13 26.38
C ALA A 91 28.61 -19.31 27.37
N ILE A 92 27.74 -20.31 27.23
CA ILE A 92 27.75 -21.52 28.07
C ILE A 92 29.03 -22.33 27.88
N LYS A 93 29.51 -22.50 26.64
CA LYS A 93 30.79 -23.18 26.36
C LYS A 93 31.96 -22.45 27.04
N LYS A 94 32.08 -21.13 26.85
CA LYS A 94 33.11 -20.31 27.51
C LYS A 94 33.02 -20.40 29.05
N GLY A 95 31.81 -20.38 29.61
CA GLY A 95 31.58 -20.54 31.05
C GLY A 95 32.01 -21.91 31.60
N LYS A 96 31.71 -23.00 30.88
CA LYS A 96 32.14 -24.36 31.24
C LYS A 96 33.66 -24.54 31.15
N GLU A 97 34.31 -23.95 30.16
CA GLU A 97 35.78 -23.98 30.03
C GLU A 97 36.47 -23.19 31.15
N ALA A 98 35.93 -22.02 31.52
CA ALA A 98 36.40 -21.24 32.66
C ALA A 98 36.20 -21.95 34.01
N GLN A 99 35.16 -22.78 34.15
CA GLN A 99 34.98 -23.63 35.33
C GLN A 99 35.92 -24.85 35.34
N LYS A 100 36.15 -25.50 34.19
CA LYS A 100 37.13 -26.60 34.09
C LYS A 100 38.56 -26.14 34.41
N SER A 101 38.96 -24.92 34.01
CA SER A 101 40.27 -24.37 34.33
C SER A 101 40.41 -23.96 35.81
N LYS A 102 39.33 -23.47 36.46
CA LYS A 102 39.31 -23.22 37.91
C LYS A 102 39.34 -24.51 38.74
N GLY A 103 38.69 -25.58 38.29
CA GLY A 103 38.73 -26.91 38.95
C GLY A 103 40.12 -27.53 38.92
N LYS A 104 40.83 -27.46 37.78
CA LYS A 104 42.19 -27.98 37.62
C LYS A 104 43.26 -27.23 38.44
N LYS A 105 42.98 -25.98 38.83
CA LYS A 105 43.86 -25.16 39.67
C LYS A 105 43.66 -25.40 41.16
N LYS A 106 42.51 -25.93 41.58
CA LYS A 106 42.26 -26.34 42.98
C LYS A 106 42.91 -27.69 43.30
N THR A 107 42.84 -28.68 42.41
CA THR A 107 43.45 -30.01 42.64
C THR A 107 44.98 -30.04 42.62
N LYS A 108 45.65 -29.02 42.08
CA LYS A 108 47.13 -28.93 42.08
C LYS A 108 47.70 -28.18 43.29
N LYS A 109 46.85 -27.68 44.20
CA LYS A 109 47.27 -26.96 45.42
C LYS A 109 47.22 -27.85 46.68
N ASP A 110 46.61 -29.02 46.60
CA ASP A 110 46.44 -29.98 47.71
C ASP A 110 47.38 -31.22 47.58
N THR A 111 48.51 -31.11 46.87
CA THR A 111 49.61 -32.10 46.87
C THR A 111 50.92 -31.37 47.10
#